data_AF-A0A5C7RJX9-F1
#
_entry.id   AF-A0A5C7RJX9-F1
#
_cell.length_a   1.000
_cell.length_b   1.000
_cell.length_c   1.000
_cell.angle_alpha   90.00
_cell.angle_beta   90.00
_cell.angle_gamma   90.00
#
_symmetry.space_group_name_H-M   'P 1'
#
loop_
_entity.id
_entity.type
_entity.pdbx_description
1 polymer ?
#
loop_
_entity_poly.entity_id
_entity_poly.type
_entity_poly.pdbx_seq_one_letter_code
_entity_poly.pdbx_strand_id
1 'polypeptide(L)'
;MSGQIIFLDYDETYTTNKPMWDSIVEIWKSNGLAVVCCTNRFGHSHYDADVIEDMGRLDVPIVWAAHHADKWAAMEAAGYIPENGIWVDDRPMYIWLNRPVETMP
;
A
#
# COMPACT_ATOMS: atom_id res chain seq x y z
N MET A 1 17.52 2.60 -8.24
CA MET A 1 17.11 1.28 -7.72
C MET A 1 15.96 0.81 -8.58
N SER A 2 16.15 -0.22 -9.40
CA SER A 2 15.18 -0.68 -10.41
C SER A 2 14.42 -1.95 -9.96
N GLY A 3 14.08 -2.02 -8.67
CA GLY A 3 13.28 -3.12 -8.12
C GLY A 3 11.79 -2.81 -8.29
N GLN A 4 11.04 -3.77 -8.82
CA GLN A 4 9.58 -3.66 -8.92
C GLN A 4 8.97 -3.66 -7.52
N ILE A 5 7.93 -2.84 -7.30
CA ILE A 5 7.34 -2.60 -5.98
C ILE A 5 5.86 -2.98 -5.99
N ILE A 6 5.39 -3.54 -4.87
CA ILE A 6 3.98 -3.81 -4.62
C ILE A 6 3.43 -2.79 -3.64
N PHE A 7 2.32 -2.16 -3.98
CA PHE A 7 1.54 -1.32 -3.09
C PHE A 7 0.31 -2.10 -2.65
N LEU A 8 0.29 -2.50 -1.39
CA LEU A 8 -0.73 -3.36 -0.82
C LEU A 8 -1.65 -2.54 0.10
N ASP A 9 -2.94 -2.52 -0.21
CA ASP A 9 -3.93 -1.98 0.71
C ASP A 9 -4.11 -2.87 1.94
N TYR A 10 -4.53 -2.25 3.05
CA TYR A 10 -4.70 -2.94 4.32
C TYR A 10 -6.14 -3.43 4.56
N ASP A 11 -7.10 -2.50 4.66
CA ASP A 11 -8.46 -2.81 5.10
C ASP A 11 -9.28 -3.47 3.99
N GLU A 12 -9.90 -4.63 4.25
CA GLU A 12 -10.66 -5.41 3.26
C GLU A 12 -9.82 -6.01 2.13
N THR A 13 -8.56 -5.57 1.94
CA THR A 13 -7.56 -6.26 1.13
C THR A 13 -6.73 -7.25 1.97
N TYR A 14 -5.71 -6.76 2.70
CA TYR A 14 -4.86 -7.60 3.55
C TYR A 14 -5.67 -8.28 4.67
N THR A 15 -6.59 -7.55 5.30
CA THR A 15 -7.34 -8.07 6.45
C THR A 15 -8.35 -9.17 6.09
N THR A 16 -8.71 -9.34 4.81
CA THR A 16 -9.63 -10.40 4.36
C THR A 16 -9.08 -11.81 4.61
N ASN A 17 -7.76 -12.00 4.52
CA ASN A 17 -7.10 -13.26 4.86
C ASN A 17 -5.62 -13.06 5.17
N LYS A 18 -5.32 -12.60 6.39
CA LYS A 18 -3.94 -12.27 6.80
C LYS A 18 -2.93 -13.41 6.59
N PRO A 19 -3.20 -14.68 6.98
CA PRO A 19 -2.23 -15.76 6.78
C PRO A 19 -1.87 -16.02 5.29
N MET A 20 -2.86 -15.88 4.40
CA MET A 20 -2.62 -15.98 2.97
C MET A 20 -1.74 -14.81 2.50
N TRP A 21 -2.08 -13.58 2.90
CA TRP A 21 -1.31 -12.40 2.47
C TRP A 21 0.10 -12.36 3.05
N ASP A 22 0.31 -12.82 4.29
CA ASP A 22 1.65 -13.02 4.84
C ASP A 22 2.49 -13.90 3.91
N SER A 23 1.91 -15.02 3.47
CA SER A 23 2.59 -15.96 2.56
C SER A 23 2.91 -15.30 1.21
N ILE A 24 1.98 -14.48 0.68
CA ILE A 24 2.16 -13.75 -0.57
C ILE A 24 3.24 -12.67 -0.44
N VAL A 25 3.26 -11.91 0.66
CA VAL A 25 4.28 -10.89 0.94
C VAL A 25 5.67 -11.51 1.02
N GLU A 26 5.81 -12.65 1.71
CA GLU A 26 7.07 -13.39 1.76
C GLU A 26 7.51 -13.90 0.37
N ILE A 27 6.58 -14.37 -0.45
CA ILE A 27 6.88 -14.75 -1.84
C ILE A 27 7.38 -13.55 -2.65
N TRP A 28 6.73 -12.39 -2.57
CA TRP A 28 7.18 -11.19 -3.28
C TRP A 28 8.57 -10.75 -2.82
N LYS A 29 8.79 -10.68 -1.51
CA LYS A 29 10.08 -10.31 -0.92
C LYS A 29 11.20 -11.26 -1.32
N SER A 30 10.96 -12.58 -1.25
CA SER A 30 11.94 -13.60 -1.65
C SER A 30 12.29 -13.57 -3.15
N ASN A 31 11.42 -13.00 -3.99
CA ASN A 31 11.68 -12.76 -5.41
C ASN A 31 12.29 -11.37 -5.68
N GLY A 32 12.67 -10.63 -4.63
CA GLY A 32 13.35 -9.34 -4.74
C GLY A 32 12.44 -8.15 -4.99
N LEU A 33 11.12 -8.30 -4.83
CA LEU A 33 10.19 -7.18 -4.89
C LEU A 33 10.14 -6.46 -3.54
N ALA A 34 10.04 -5.13 -3.60
CA ALA A 34 9.69 -4.34 -2.43
C ALA A 34 8.17 -4.40 -2.20
N VAL A 35 7.73 -4.32 -0.95
CA VAL A 35 6.31 -4.26 -0.59
C VAL A 35 6.12 -3.07 0.34
N VAL A 36 5.09 -2.26 0.09
CA VAL A 36 4.69 -1.13 0.93
C VAL A 36 3.20 -1.23 1.19
N CYS A 37 2.80 -1.05 2.43
CA CYS A 37 1.39 -0.94 2.79
C CYS A 37 0.90 0.49 2.52
N CYS A 38 -0.20 0.64 1.77
CA CYS A 38 -0.82 1.93 1.52
C CYS A 38 -2.28 1.91 1.98
N THR A 39 -2.55 2.54 3.13
CA THR A 39 -3.86 2.49 3.80
C THR A 39 -4.50 3.87 3.89
N ASN A 40 -5.83 3.93 3.77
CA ASN A 40 -6.61 5.16 4.03
C ASN A 40 -6.81 5.46 5.53
N ARG A 41 -6.03 4.82 6.41
CA ARG A 41 -5.99 5.13 7.84
C ARG A 41 -5.14 6.36 8.14
N PHE A 42 -5.34 6.96 9.32
CA PHE A 42 -4.74 8.24 9.71
C PHE A 42 -3.35 8.13 10.35
N GLY A 43 -2.93 6.96 10.84
CA GLY A 43 -1.59 6.73 11.39
C GLY A 43 -1.28 7.42 12.72
N HIS A 44 -2.29 7.88 13.44
CA HIS A 44 -2.16 8.65 14.69
C HIS A 44 -3.20 8.29 15.75
N SER A 45 -3.81 7.10 15.64
CA SER A 45 -4.85 6.65 16.56
C SER A 45 -4.57 5.25 17.12
N HIS A 46 -5.19 4.93 18.25
CA HIS A 46 -5.17 3.56 18.80
C HIS A 46 -5.86 2.53 17.88
N TYR A 47 -6.65 2.99 16.91
CA TYR A 47 -7.27 2.14 15.90
C TYR A 47 -6.28 1.67 14.82
N ASP A 48 -5.04 2.17 14.82
CA ASP A 48 -4.00 1.81 13.86
C ASP A 48 -3.05 0.72 14.39
N ALA A 49 -3.27 0.23 15.62
CA ALA A 49 -2.35 -0.69 16.30
C ALA A 49 -2.17 -2.02 15.54
N ASP A 50 -3.23 -2.54 14.93
CA ASP A 50 -3.23 -3.78 14.17
C ASP A 50 -2.38 -3.68 12.89
N VAL A 51 -2.54 -2.61 12.10
CA VAL A 51 -1.73 -2.42 10.88
C VAL A 51 -0.25 -2.21 11.23
N ILE A 52 0.04 -1.52 12.33
CA ILE A 52 1.42 -1.35 12.81
C ILE A 52 2.02 -2.69 13.24
N GLU A 53 1.27 -3.51 13.98
CA GLU A 53 1.71 -4.84 14.42
C GLU A 53 1.93 -5.78 13.23
N ASP A 54 0.96 -5.87 12.33
CA ASP A 54 1.02 -6.77 11.17
C ASP A 54 2.14 -6.40 10.20
N MET A 55 2.20 -5.12 9.81
CA MET A 55 3.21 -4.67 8.85
C MET A 55 4.60 -4.63 9.51
N GLY A 56 4.69 -4.34 10.81
CA GLY A 56 5.94 -4.43 11.56
C GLY A 56 6.49 -5.86 11.62
N ARG A 57 5.62 -6.86 11.84
CA ARG A 57 5.99 -8.28 11.81
C ARG A 57 6.50 -8.73 10.45
N LEU A 58 5.94 -8.19 9.37
CA LEU A 58 6.34 -8.48 8.00
C LEU A 58 7.51 -7.61 7.51
N ASP A 59 8.00 -6.66 8.31
CA ASP A 59 8.98 -5.63 7.88
C ASP A 59 8.51 -4.87 6.62
N VAL A 60 7.24 -4.46 6.60
CA VAL A 60 6.61 -3.71 5.51
C VAL A 60 6.41 -2.26 5.96
N PRO A 61 6.96 -1.25 5.27
CA PRO A 61 6.68 0.15 5.57
C PRO A 61 5.22 0.50 5.31
N ILE A 62 4.68 1.44 6.10
CA ILE A 62 3.30 1.92 6.00
C ILE A 62 3.28 3.36 5.47
N VAL A 63 2.43 3.61 4.49
CA VAL A 63 2.05 4.94 4.00
C VAL A 63 0.60 5.22 4.36
N TRP A 64 0.36 6.33 5.05
CA TRP A 64 -0.94 6.77 5.54
C TRP A 64 -1.58 7.75 4.55
N ALA A 65 -2.53 7.29 3.77
CA ALA A 65 -3.14 8.06 2.68
C ALA A 65 -4.25 9.02 3.14
N ALA A 66 -4.77 8.89 4.36
CA ALA A 66 -5.90 9.70 4.83
C ALA A 66 -5.64 11.23 4.83
N HIS A 67 -4.38 11.64 4.88
CA HIS A 67 -3.98 13.06 4.89
C HIS A 67 -3.74 13.62 3.48
N HIS A 68 -3.97 12.82 2.44
CA HIS A 68 -3.71 13.14 1.05
C HIS A 68 -5.01 13.08 0.23
N ALA A 69 -4.96 13.61 -0.99
CA ALA A 69 -6.12 13.62 -1.88
C ALA A 69 -6.55 12.21 -2.32
N ASP A 70 -5.57 11.32 -2.52
CA ASP A 70 -5.71 9.93 -2.92
C ASP A 70 -4.45 9.14 -2.50
N LYS A 71 -4.48 7.82 -2.65
CA LYS A 71 -3.30 6.99 -2.32
C LYS A 71 -2.11 7.30 -3.22
N TRP A 72 -2.33 7.68 -4.47
CA TRP A 72 -1.25 8.09 -5.37
C TRP A 72 -0.45 9.27 -4.81
N ALA A 73 -1.12 10.35 -4.46
CA ALA A 73 -0.49 11.54 -3.89
C ALA A 73 0.23 11.23 -2.57
N ALA A 74 -0.31 10.31 -1.77
CA ALA A 74 0.35 9.84 -0.55
C ALA A 74 1.68 9.12 -0.85
N MET A 75 1.69 8.26 -1.86
CA MET A 75 2.87 7.51 -2.27
C MET A 75 3.95 8.41 -2.87
N GLU A 76 3.58 9.39 -3.71
CA GLU A 76 4.50 10.43 -4.21
C GLU A 76 5.11 11.23 -3.06
N ALA A 77 4.27 11.68 -2.10
CA ALA A 77 4.72 12.43 -0.93
C ALA A 77 5.68 11.62 -0.03
N ALA A 78 5.52 10.29 -0.01
CA ALA A 78 6.42 9.36 0.69
C ALA A 78 7.69 9.02 -0.12
N GLY A 79 7.88 9.59 -1.32
CA GLY A 79 9.07 9.43 -2.15
C GLY A 79 9.05 8.20 -3.06
N TYR A 80 7.91 7.56 -3.23
CA TYR A 80 7.73 6.47 -4.20
C TYR A 80 7.34 7.02 -5.57
N ILE A 81 7.47 6.19 -6.60
CA ILE A 81 7.02 6.45 -7.98
C ILE A 81 5.84 5.51 -8.24
N PRO A 82 4.58 5.95 -8.04
CA PRO A 82 3.39 5.10 -8.14
C PRO A 82 3.24 4.31 -9.44
N GLU A 83 3.68 4.89 -10.56
CA GLU A 83 3.61 4.32 -11.90
C GLU A 83 4.41 3.02 -12.03
N ASN A 84 5.46 2.86 -11.21
CA ASN A 84 6.34 1.70 -11.23
C ASN A 84 5.86 0.56 -10.32
N GLY A 85 4.73 0.75 -9.63
CA GLY A 85 4.22 -0.23 -8.68
C GLY A 85 3.04 -1.04 -9.19
N ILE A 86 2.93 -2.27 -8.70
CA ILE A 86 1.74 -3.09 -8.84
C ILE A 86 0.84 -2.78 -7.64
N TRP A 87 -0.38 -2.35 -7.91
CA TRP A 87 -1.37 -2.03 -6.87
C TRP A 87 -2.27 -3.23 -6.59
N VAL A 88 -2.47 -3.54 -5.31
CA VAL A 88 -3.40 -4.56 -4.83
C VAL A 88 -4.33 -3.90 -3.83
N ASP A 89 -5.59 -3.72 -4.23
CA ASP A 89 -6.56 -2.88 -3.52
C ASP A 89 -7.98 -3.38 -3.84
N ASP A 90 -8.80 -3.57 -2.81
CA ASP A 90 -10.21 -3.95 -2.94
C ASP A 90 -11.07 -2.79 -3.48
N ARG A 91 -10.62 -1.55 -3.24
CA ARG A 91 -11.26 -0.30 -3.66
C ARG A 91 -10.28 0.53 -4.48
N PRO A 92 -9.90 0.06 -5.68
CA PRO A 92 -8.89 0.70 -6.51
C PRO A 92 -9.27 2.12 -6.96
N MET A 93 -10.54 2.52 -6.85
CA MET A 93 -10.96 3.90 -7.11
C MET A 93 -10.31 4.93 -6.17
N TYR A 94 -9.83 4.52 -4.98
CA TYR A 94 -9.10 5.40 -4.05
C TYR A 94 -7.61 5.56 -4.41
N ILE A 95 -7.09 4.78 -5.36
CA ILE A 95 -5.72 4.92 -5.82
C ILE A 95 -5.54 6.26 -6.52
N TRP A 96 -6.46 6.60 -7.42
CA TRP A 96 -6.36 7.74 -8.33
C TRP A 96 -7.73 8.41 -8.46
N LEU A 97 -8.06 9.28 -7.50
CA LEU A 97 -9.39 9.84 -7.36
C LEU A 97 -9.48 11.20 -8.08
N ASN A 98 -10.55 11.43 -8.85
CA ASN A 98 -10.84 12.69 -9.57
C ASN A 98 -9.87 13.12 -10.68
N ARG A 99 -9.04 12.22 -11.21
CA ARG A 99 -8.14 12.52 -12.34
C ARG A 99 -8.63 11.79 -13.61
N PRO A 100 -8.75 12.47 -14.77
CA PRO A 100 -9.15 11.81 -16.02
C PRO A 100 -8.20 10.66 -16.37
N VAL A 101 -8.75 9.51 -16.79
CA VAL A 101 -7.95 8.35 -17.25
C VAL A 101 -6.98 8.74 -18.38
N GLU A 102 -7.36 9.74 -19.18
CA GLU A 102 -6.61 10.33 -20.28
C GLU A 102 -5.34 11.09 -19.85
N THR A 103 -5.12 11.27 -18.54
CA THR A 103 -3.93 11.96 -17.99
C THR A 103 -2.95 11.01 -17.31
N MET A 104 -3.14 9.69 -17.42
CA MET A 104 -2.11 8.73 -17.01
C MET A 104 -0.90 8.86 -17.97
N PRO A 105 0.34 8.98 -17.45
CA PRO A 105 1.54 9.00 -18.28
C PRO A 105 1.76 7.69 -19.04
#